data_AF-Q82UF6-F1
#
_entry.id   AF-Q82UF6-F1
#
_cell.length_a   1.000
_cell.length_b   1.000
_cell.length_c   1.000
_cell.angle_alpha   90.00
_cell.angle_beta   90.00
_cell.angle_gamma   90.00
#
_symmetry.space_group_name_H-M   'P 1'
#
loop_
_entity.id
_entity.type
_entity.pdbx_description
1 polymer ?
#
loop_
_entity_poly.entity_id
_entity_poly.type
_entity_poly.pdbx_seq_one_letter_code
_entity_poly.pdbx_strand_id
1 'polypeptide(L)' 'MIIATRNRLIHGYLGIDNDTIWSIIQDEIPKLLRQLTAMLESIR' A
#
# COMPACT_ATOMS: atom_id res chain seq x y z
N MET A 1 -5.47 -1.53 -6.65
CA MET A 1 -4.47 -2.26 -5.85
C MET A 1 -4.56 -1.95 -4.35
N ILE A 2 -4.55 -0.68 -3.93
CA ILE A 2 -4.65 -0.26 -2.51
C ILE A 2 -5.88 -0.88 -1.79
N ILE A 3 -7.04 -0.94 -2.44
CA ILE A 3 -8.26 -1.53 -1.86
C ILE A 3 -8.09 -3.04 -1.60
N ALA A 4 -7.37 -3.76 -2.46
CA ALA A 4 -7.10 -5.18 -2.26
C ALA A 4 -6.14 -5.40 -1.08
N THR A 5 -5.10 -4.55 -0.95
CA THR A 5 -4.17 -4.56 0.20
C THR A 5 -4.89 -4.25 1.52
N ARG A 6 -5.78 -3.24 1.53
CA ARG A 6 -6.61 -2.90 2.69
C ARG A 6 -7.55 -4.05 3.09
N ASN A 7 -8.25 -4.64 2.12
CA ASN A 7 -9.16 -5.76 2.37
C ASN A 7 -8.42 -7.00 2.89
N ARG A 8 -7.19 -7.24 2.44
CA ARG A 8 -6.35 -8.35 2.91
C ARG A 8 -5.85 -8.12 4.33
N LEU A 9 -5.39 -6.92 4.67
CA LEU A 9 -4.97 -6.57 6.04
C LEU A 9 -6.12 -6.66 7.06
N ILE A 10 -7.34 -6.28 6.68
CA ILE A 10 -8.51 -6.31 7.58
C ILE A 10 -9.06 -7.75 7.75
N HIS A 11 -9.08 -8.56 6.69
CA HIS A 11 -9.68 -9.92 6.73
C HIS A 11 -8.67 -11.06 6.92
N GLY A 12 -7.36 -10.78 6.87
CA GLY A 12 -6.28 -11.77 6.92
C GLY A 12 -5.28 -11.61 8.06
N TYR A 13 -5.57 -10.78 9.07
CA TYR A 13 -4.64 -10.48 10.18
C TYR A 13 -4.11 -11.73 10.92
N LEU A 14 -4.85 -12.85 10.91
CA LEU A 14 -4.44 -14.12 11.50
C LEU A 14 -3.51 -14.99 10.61
N GLY A 15 -3.23 -14.59 9.36
CA GLY A 15 -2.51 -15.44 8.40
C GLY A 15 -1.66 -14.70 7.36
N ILE A 16 -1.37 -13.41 7.56
CA ILE A 16 -0.40 -12.67 6.74
C ILE A 16 0.95 -12.75 7.46
N ASP A 17 1.96 -13.28 6.79
CA ASP A 17 3.31 -13.32 7.32
C ASP A 17 3.98 -11.93 7.34
N ASN A 18 4.99 -11.80 8.19
CA ASN A 18 5.72 -10.56 8.38
C ASN A 18 6.46 -10.10 7.12
N ASP A 19 6.86 -11.02 6.24
CA ASP A 19 7.57 -10.69 4.99
C ASP A 19 6.62 -10.01 3.99
N THR A 20 5.36 -10.44 3.96
CA THR A 20 4.30 -9.80 3.19
C THR A 20 4.01 -8.40 3.72
N ILE A 21 3.98 -8.21 5.05
CA ILE A 21 3.82 -6.88 5.64
C ILE A 21 5.03 -5.99 5.31
N TRP A 22 6.24 -6.53 5.43
CA TRP A 22 7.47 -5.80 5.18
C TRP A 22 7.59 -5.35 3.71
N SER A 23 7.25 -6.21 2.75
CA SER A 23 7.23 -5.85 1.33
C SER A 23 6.18 -4.79 1.00
N ILE A 24 4.98 -4.83 1.61
CA ILE A 24 4.00 -3.75 1.46
C ILE A 24 4.57 -2.41 1.96
N ILE A 25 5.26 -2.42 3.10
CA ILE A 25 5.83 -1.20 3.69
C ILE A 25 6.97 -0.65 2.82
N GLN A 26 7.88 -1.50 2.36
CA GLN A 26 9.07 -1.08 1.61
C GLN A 26 8.75 -0.74 0.15
N ASP A 27 7.87 -1.49 -0.49
CA ASP A 27 7.70 -1.42 -1.94
C ASP A 27 6.44 -0.64 -2.34
N GLU A 28 5.31 -0.95 -1.72
CA GLU A 28 3.99 -0.46 -2.16
C GLU A 28 3.67 0.93 -1.59
N ILE A 29 3.98 1.20 -0.33
CA ILE A 29 3.70 2.51 0.30
C ILE A 29 4.49 3.65 -0.37
N PRO A 30 5.81 3.54 -0.63
CA PRO A 30 6.56 4.62 -1.29
C PRO A 30 6.10 4.87 -2.73
N LYS A 31 5.72 3.80 -3.45
CA LYS A 31 5.14 3.91 -4.80
C LYS A 31 3.83 4.68 -4.78
N LEU A 32 2.95 4.35 -3.83
CA LEU A 32 1.69 5.07 -3.65
C LEU A 32 1.93 6.55 -3.33
N LEU A 33 2.85 6.86 -2.42
CA LEU A 33 3.16 8.24 -2.07
C LEU A 33 3.59 9.05 -3.30
N ARG A 34 4.50 8.51 -4.12
CA ARG A 34 4.93 9.16 -5.37
C ARG A 34 3.77 9.42 -6.33
N GLN A 35 2.86 8.46 -6.48
CA GLN A 35 1.69 8.60 -7.35
C GLN A 35 0.76 9.71 -6.85
N LEU A 36 0.48 9.75 -5.55
CA LEU A 36 -0.38 10.78 -4.95
C LEU A 36 0.25 12.17 -5.05
N THR A 37 1.55 12.31 -4.80
CA THR A 37 2.26 13.58 -4.98
C THR A 37 2.22 14.05 -6.43
N ALA A 38 2.45 13.17 -7.40
CA ALA A 38 2.37 13.51 -8.82
C ALA A 38 0.96 13.95 -9.23
N MET A 39 -0.09 13.29 -8.70
CA MET A 39 -1.47 13.69 -8.95
C MET A 39 -1.77 15.08 -8.35
N LEU A 40 -1.31 15.37 -7.13
CA LEU A 40 -1.49 16.68 -6.50
C LEU A 40 -0.82 17.80 -7.30
N GLU A 41 0.41 17.57 -7.79
CA GLU A 41 1.09 18.52 -8.67
C GLU A 41 0.35 18.72 -10.00
N SER A 42 -0.26 17.67 -10.57
CA SER A 42 -1.01 17.79 -11.84
C SER A 42 -2.31 18.58 -11.74
N ILE A 43 -2.82 18.79 -10.52
CA ILE A 43 -4.05 19.54 -10.24
C ILE A 43 -3.75 21.01 -9.89
N ARG A 44 -2.47 21.33 -9.64
CA ARG A 44 -2.00 22.68 -9.32
C ARG A 44 -1.63 23.46 -10.58
#